data_AF-A0A9N9PPQ0-F1
#
_entry.id   AF-A0A9N9PPQ0-F1
#
_cell.length_a   1.000
_cell.length_b   1.000
_cell.length_c   1.000
_cell.angle_alpha   90.00
_cell.angle_beta   90.00
_cell.angle_gamma   90.00
#
_symmetry.space_group_name_H-M   'P 1'
#
loop_
_entity.id
_entity.type
_entity.pdbx_description
1 polymer ?
#
loop_
_entity_poly.entity_id
_entity_poly.type
_entity_poly.pdbx_seq_one_letter_code
_entity_poly.pdbx_strand_id
1 'polypeptide(L)'
;MSQLANRKSPIHKISSKCKAKPIKQERRARAFDSRLRLATTQRDVFDWFEESPYNGGDVYSPQWQCRLTKWGDEFDHDVKSLHDQVARCEQEPEKLEIGLFFQTHSIAAFSLWHLLQACYELDKLICVISAPVSEWQDLRPFEYLKSKDIMSIWRRNLRAFSSQVQQSNMGNNNFEKEAVANRLHYLVQGVQALEEARAMAGKVFETRKDNMRCSYWMLDHIKEAVDKRCRAIESISDSNIR
;
A
#
# COMPACT_ATOMS: atom_id res chain seq x y z
N MET A 1 80.81 -25.51 47.93
CA MET A 1 79.58 -26.30 47.75
C MET A 1 78.46 -25.60 48.51
N SER A 2 77.51 -24.97 47.81
CA SER A 2 76.20 -24.57 48.35
C SER A 2 75.24 -24.22 47.21
N GLN A 3 74.44 -25.23 46.91
CA GLN A 3 73.10 -25.34 46.35
C GLN A 3 72.40 -24.14 45.65
N LEU A 4 71.97 -24.45 44.42
CA LEU A 4 70.89 -23.83 43.64
C LEU A 4 69.56 -23.80 44.40
N ALA A 5 68.83 -22.68 44.30
CA ALA A 5 67.39 -22.63 44.57
C ALA A 5 66.64 -21.92 43.44
N ASN A 6 65.98 -22.75 42.63
CA ASN A 6 65.00 -22.43 41.60
C ASN A 6 63.82 -21.66 42.18
N ARG A 7 63.51 -20.46 41.67
CA ARG A 7 62.22 -19.79 41.88
C ARG A 7 61.39 -19.86 40.59
N LYS A 8 60.43 -20.79 40.56
CA LYS A 8 59.35 -20.82 39.56
C LYS A 8 58.27 -19.81 39.97
N SER A 9 58.01 -18.83 39.12
CA SER A 9 56.90 -17.89 39.28
C SER A 9 55.56 -18.56 38.90
N PRO A 10 54.45 -18.33 39.63
CA PRO A 10 53.14 -18.85 39.26
C PRO A 10 52.53 -18.00 38.14
N ILE A 11 52.18 -18.65 37.02
CA ILE A 11 51.36 -18.06 35.95
C ILE A 11 49.92 -17.97 36.47
N HIS A 12 49.45 -16.75 36.74
CA HIS A 12 48.04 -16.48 36.98
C HIS A 12 47.23 -16.73 35.70
N LYS A 13 46.43 -17.81 35.68
CA LYS A 13 45.37 -18.01 34.69
C LYS A 13 44.23 -17.03 34.97
N ILE A 14 44.19 -15.91 34.24
CA ILE A 14 43.01 -15.05 34.17
C ILE A 14 41.98 -15.75 33.28
N SER A 15 41.06 -16.47 33.92
CA SER A 15 39.86 -17.01 33.26
C SER A 15 38.87 -15.87 33.01
N SER A 16 38.99 -15.19 31.86
CA SER A 16 37.98 -14.24 31.39
C SER A 16 36.69 -14.98 31.02
N LYS A 17 35.74 -15.05 31.95
CA LYS A 17 34.36 -15.48 31.67
C LYS A 17 33.77 -14.59 30.58
N CYS A 18 33.62 -15.14 29.39
CA CYS A 18 32.96 -14.52 28.25
C CYS A 18 31.48 -14.25 28.60
N LYS A 19 31.14 -12.99 28.90
CA LYS A 19 29.76 -12.54 29.18
C LYS A 19 28.98 -12.36 27.86
N ALA A 20 28.67 -13.43 27.16
CA ALA A 20 27.86 -13.42 25.93
C ALA A 20 26.33 -13.39 26.20
N LYS A 21 25.87 -12.58 27.16
CA LYS A 21 24.45 -12.45 27.56
C LYS A 21 23.70 -11.13 27.22
N PRO A 22 24.32 -10.00 26.79
CA PRO A 22 23.54 -8.76 26.54
C PRO A 22 22.67 -8.81 25.26
N ILE A 23 23.18 -9.39 24.18
CA ILE A 23 22.61 -9.26 22.83
C ILE A 23 21.21 -9.93 22.71
N LYS A 24 20.99 -11.05 23.42
CA LYS A 24 19.71 -11.76 23.36
C LYS A 24 18.59 -11.03 24.11
N GLN A 25 18.91 -10.31 25.18
CA GLN A 25 17.93 -9.60 25.99
C GLN A 25 17.49 -8.30 25.32
N GLU A 26 18.44 -7.60 24.69
CA GLU A 26 18.19 -6.37 23.94
C GLU A 26 17.37 -6.61 22.67
N ARG A 27 17.60 -7.73 21.97
CA ARG A 27 16.77 -8.17 20.84
C ARG A 27 15.33 -8.50 21.25
N ARG A 28 15.14 -9.12 22.41
CA ARG A 28 13.79 -9.44 22.95
C ARG A 28 13.04 -8.18 23.38
N ALA A 29 13.73 -7.23 24.02
CA ALA A 29 13.14 -5.96 24.42
C ALA A 29 12.68 -5.15 23.19
N ARG A 30 13.53 -5.07 22.16
CA ARG A 30 13.16 -4.44 20.88
C ARG A 30 11.95 -5.10 20.24
N ALA A 31 11.95 -6.42 20.08
CA ALA A 31 10.82 -7.14 19.48
C ALA A 31 9.51 -7.01 20.27
N PHE A 32 9.56 -6.86 21.60
CA PHE A 32 8.38 -6.60 22.42
C PHE A 32 7.82 -5.19 22.18
N ASP A 33 8.70 -4.19 22.13
CA ASP A 33 8.35 -2.80 21.84
C ASP A 33 7.74 -2.64 20.44
N SER A 34 8.32 -3.30 19.43
CA SER A 34 7.79 -3.32 18.05
C SER A 34 6.35 -3.83 18.00
N ARG A 35 6.07 -4.93 18.71
CA ARG A 35 4.74 -5.55 18.74
C ARG A 35 3.72 -4.68 19.44
N LEU A 36 4.12 -4.05 20.56
CA LEU A 36 3.24 -3.15 21.30
C LEU A 36 2.86 -1.94 20.44
N ARG A 37 3.84 -1.33 19.76
CA ARG A 37 3.59 -0.19 18.87
C ARG A 37 2.72 -0.57 17.69
N LEU A 38 2.99 -1.69 17.02
CA LEU A 38 2.16 -2.17 15.92
C LEU A 38 0.70 -2.38 16.37
N ALA A 39 0.49 -2.95 17.56
CA ALA A 39 -0.84 -3.13 18.13
C ALA A 39 -1.54 -1.79 18.40
N THR A 40 -0.84 -0.80 18.95
CA THR A 40 -1.40 0.56 19.15
C THR A 40 -1.74 1.22 17.82
N THR A 41 -0.82 1.21 16.86
CA THR A 41 -1.01 1.82 15.54
C THR A 41 -2.16 1.15 14.77
N GLN A 42 -2.31 -0.15 14.90
CA GLN A 42 -3.44 -0.89 14.35
C GLN A 42 -4.74 -0.55 15.08
N ARG A 43 -4.71 -0.38 16.41
CA ARG A 43 -5.86 0.06 17.19
C ARG A 43 -6.36 1.44 16.75
N ASP A 44 -5.44 2.38 16.50
CA ASP A 44 -5.80 3.72 15.99
C ASP A 44 -6.55 3.63 14.65
N VAL A 45 -6.12 2.73 13.76
CA VAL A 45 -6.80 2.50 12.47
C VAL A 45 -8.18 1.89 12.69
N PHE A 46 -8.31 0.92 13.61
CA PHE A 46 -9.61 0.33 13.95
C PHE A 46 -10.58 1.35 14.55
N ASP A 47 -10.16 2.11 15.56
CA ASP A 47 -11.01 3.11 16.22
C ASP A 47 -11.47 4.16 15.21
N TRP A 48 -10.55 4.65 14.37
CA TRP A 48 -10.91 5.56 13.29
C TRP A 48 -11.88 4.94 12.27
N PHE A 49 -11.69 3.66 11.94
CA PHE A 49 -12.53 2.95 10.98
C PHE A 49 -13.95 2.75 11.51
N GLU A 50 -14.11 2.38 12.79
CA GLU A 50 -15.43 2.21 13.43
C GLU A 50 -16.21 3.52 13.52
N GLU A 51 -15.52 4.65 13.69
CA GLU A 51 -16.13 5.99 13.72
C GLU A 51 -16.36 6.59 12.33
N SER A 52 -15.80 5.99 11.28
CA SER A 52 -15.84 6.52 9.93
C SER A 52 -17.20 6.26 9.27
N PRO A 53 -17.85 7.28 8.66
CA PRO A 53 -19.11 7.09 7.94
C PRO A 53 -18.95 6.37 6.60
N TYR A 54 -17.72 6.02 6.22
CA TYR A 54 -17.41 5.40 4.94
C TYR A 54 -17.23 3.90 5.12
N ASN A 55 -17.65 3.13 4.11
CA ASN A 55 -17.44 1.69 4.05
C ASN A 55 -15.99 1.39 3.63
N GLY A 56 -15.02 1.62 4.52
CA GLY A 56 -13.59 1.79 4.22
C GLY A 56 -12.77 0.55 3.93
N GLY A 57 -13.37 -0.47 3.31
CA GLY A 57 -12.73 -1.75 3.06
C GLY A 57 -12.61 -2.60 4.33
N ASP A 58 -12.03 -3.79 4.17
CA ASP A 58 -11.94 -4.78 5.24
C ASP A 58 -10.62 -4.62 6.01
N VAL A 59 -10.67 -3.86 7.11
CA VAL A 59 -9.58 -3.71 8.08
C VAL A 59 -9.23 -5.04 8.78
N TYR A 60 -10.12 -6.05 8.70
CA TYR A 60 -9.89 -7.40 9.19
C TYR A 60 -9.36 -8.34 8.10
N SER A 61 -9.14 -7.85 6.87
CA SER A 61 -8.72 -8.71 5.78
C SER A 61 -7.37 -9.39 6.08
N PRO A 62 -7.22 -10.69 5.78
CA PRO A 62 -5.96 -11.40 6.00
C PRO A 62 -4.76 -10.76 5.28
N GLN A 63 -5.00 -10.13 4.13
CA GLN A 63 -3.99 -9.44 3.34
C GLN A 63 -3.43 -8.21 4.08
N TRP A 64 -4.30 -7.41 4.68
CA TRP A 64 -3.90 -6.28 5.51
C TRP A 64 -3.09 -6.73 6.73
N GLN A 65 -3.57 -7.75 7.45
CA GLN A 65 -2.89 -8.30 8.62
C GLN A 65 -1.49 -8.85 8.30
N CYS A 66 -1.35 -9.55 7.17
CA CYS A 66 -0.06 -10.06 6.70
C CYS A 66 0.93 -8.92 6.41
N ARG A 67 0.47 -7.85 5.75
CA ARG A 67 1.29 -6.67 5.45
C ARG A 67 1.72 -5.92 6.70
N LEU A 68 0.82 -5.73 7.66
CA LEU A 68 1.14 -5.10 8.96
C LEU A 68 2.29 -5.82 9.67
N THR A 69 2.24 -7.15 9.70
CA THR A 69 3.30 -7.98 10.31
C THR A 69 4.64 -7.75 9.60
N LYS A 70 4.64 -7.81 8.26
CA LYS A 70 5.86 -7.57 7.45
C LYS A 70 6.45 -6.18 7.67
N TRP A 71 5.61 -5.13 7.67
CA TRP A 71 6.08 -3.75 7.84
C TRP A 71 6.59 -3.48 9.26
N GLY A 72 6.06 -4.16 10.27
CA GLY A 72 6.59 -4.10 11.64
C GLY A 72 8.02 -4.63 11.75
N ASP A 73 8.37 -5.63 10.94
CA ASP A 73 9.70 -6.23 10.92
C ASP A 73 10.70 -5.46 10.02
N GLU A 74 10.21 -4.80 8.96
CA GLU A 74 11.02 -4.20 7.90
C GLU A 74 11.52 -2.78 8.21
N PHE A 75 10.74 -1.97 8.93
CA PHE A 75 11.05 -0.55 9.16
C PHE A 75 11.55 -0.29 10.59
N ASP A 76 12.67 0.43 10.69
CA ASP A 76 13.27 0.85 11.97
C ASP A 76 12.30 1.72 12.79
N HIS A 77 12.45 1.70 14.11
CA HIS A 77 11.49 2.31 15.02
C HIS A 77 11.76 3.80 15.29
N ASP A 78 12.86 4.35 14.76
CA ASP A 78 13.12 5.78 14.82
C ASP A 78 12.14 6.58 13.95
N VAL A 79 11.02 6.98 14.57
CA VAL A 79 9.91 7.70 13.95
C VAL A 79 10.39 8.97 13.25
N LYS A 80 11.39 9.66 13.81
CA LYS A 80 11.89 10.91 13.24
C LYS A 80 12.60 10.66 11.91
N SER A 81 13.48 9.65 11.87
CA SER A 81 14.13 9.22 10.63
C SER A 81 13.11 8.78 9.58
N LEU A 82 12.03 8.10 9.98
CA LEU A 82 10.96 7.71 9.05
C LEU A 82 10.18 8.91 8.50
N HIS A 83 9.84 9.90 9.34
CA HIS A 83 9.20 11.15 8.86
C HIS A 83 10.09 11.87 7.84
N ASP A 84 11.40 11.96 8.10
CA ASP A 84 12.34 12.58 7.16
C ASP A 84 12.43 11.79 5.84
N GLN A 85 12.33 10.46 5.89
CA GLN A 85 12.26 9.61 4.69
C GLN A 85 10.99 9.85 3.87
N VAL A 86 9.82 9.92 4.52
CA VAL A 86 8.55 10.24 3.86
C VAL A 86 8.60 11.64 3.25
N ALA A 87 9.16 12.62 3.95
CA ALA A 87 9.31 13.98 3.43
C ALA A 87 10.20 14.03 2.17
N ARG A 88 11.28 13.25 2.11
CA ARG A 88 12.12 13.15 0.90
C ARG A 88 11.39 12.57 -0.31
N CYS A 89 10.34 11.78 -0.11
CA CYS A 89 9.52 11.25 -1.20
C CYS A 89 8.71 12.34 -1.93
N GLU A 90 8.64 13.57 -1.43
CA GLU A 90 8.00 14.68 -2.16
C GLU A 90 8.66 14.91 -3.53
N GLN A 91 9.98 14.74 -3.64
CA GLN A 91 10.73 14.90 -4.90
C GLN A 91 10.66 13.66 -5.79
N GLU A 92 10.50 12.48 -5.17
CA GLU A 92 10.44 11.19 -5.86
C GLU A 92 9.29 10.34 -5.28
N PRO A 93 8.02 10.68 -5.59
CA PRO A 93 6.84 10.01 -5.02
C PRO A 93 6.84 8.50 -5.22
N GLU A 94 7.37 8.04 -6.36
CA GLU A 94 7.50 6.63 -6.73
C GLU A 94 8.37 5.83 -5.75
N LYS A 95 9.19 6.49 -4.93
CA LYS A 95 9.99 5.84 -3.88
C LYS A 95 9.24 5.60 -2.58
N LEU A 96 8.02 6.13 -2.43
CA LEU A 96 7.25 5.97 -1.21
C LEU A 96 6.92 4.48 -1.00
N GLU A 97 7.37 3.93 0.12
CA GLU A 97 6.93 2.63 0.61
C GLU A 97 5.69 2.79 1.49
N ILE A 98 4.66 2.00 1.25
CA ILE A 98 3.42 2.10 2.04
C ILE A 98 3.64 1.69 3.50
N GLY A 99 4.55 0.75 3.77
CA GLY A 99 4.90 0.35 5.13
C GLY A 99 5.64 1.45 5.89
N LEU A 100 6.58 2.14 5.23
CA LEU A 100 7.23 3.34 5.77
C LEU A 100 6.18 4.39 6.13
N PHE A 101 5.25 4.66 5.22
CA PHE A 101 4.19 5.63 5.44
C PHE A 101 3.28 5.22 6.60
N PHE A 102 2.93 3.94 6.70
CA PHE A 102 2.12 3.38 7.79
C PHE A 102 2.73 3.63 9.17
N GLN A 103 4.05 3.45 9.32
CA GLN A 103 4.75 3.66 10.60
C GLN A 103 4.73 5.13 11.08
N THR A 104 4.48 6.07 10.16
CA THR A 104 4.44 7.52 10.44
C THR A 104 3.01 8.08 10.49
N HIS A 105 2.11 7.53 9.68
CA HIS A 105 0.77 8.07 9.43
C HIS A 105 -0.24 6.95 9.12
N SER A 106 -0.44 6.04 10.08
CA SER A 106 -1.20 4.79 9.89
C SER A 106 -2.57 4.91 9.24
N ILE A 107 -3.40 5.85 9.70
CA ILE A 107 -4.74 6.09 9.17
C ILE A 107 -4.68 6.59 7.71
N ALA A 108 -3.72 7.46 7.38
CA ALA A 108 -3.53 7.92 6.00
C ALA A 108 -2.94 6.83 5.10
N ALA A 109 -2.07 5.97 5.63
CA ALA A 109 -1.56 4.83 4.91
C ALA A 109 -2.64 3.77 4.67
N PHE A 110 -3.53 3.53 5.63
CA PHE A 110 -4.68 2.66 5.47
C PHE A 110 -5.65 3.20 4.40
N SER A 111 -5.98 4.49 4.42
CA SER A 111 -6.86 5.06 3.38
C SER A 111 -6.21 5.03 1.99
N LEU A 112 -4.90 5.26 1.88
CA LEU A 112 -4.15 5.06 0.64
C LEU A 112 -4.18 3.59 0.19
N TRP A 113 -3.97 2.64 1.11
CA TRP A 113 -4.07 1.22 0.81
C TRP A 113 -5.45 0.84 0.27
N HIS A 114 -6.51 1.33 0.91
CA HIS A 114 -7.88 1.08 0.50
C HIS A 114 -8.16 1.63 -0.91
N LEU A 115 -7.68 2.83 -1.21
CA LEU A 115 -7.72 3.40 -2.57
C LEU A 115 -7.00 2.51 -3.58
N LEU A 116 -5.81 2.00 -3.25
CA LEU A 116 -5.07 1.10 -4.13
C LEU A 116 -5.84 -0.20 -4.38
N GLN A 117 -6.49 -0.77 -3.37
CA GLN A 117 -7.34 -1.95 -3.55
C GLN A 117 -8.50 -1.68 -4.52
N ALA A 118 -9.18 -0.55 -4.38
CA ALA A 118 -10.25 -0.16 -5.31
C ALA A 118 -9.72 -0.01 -6.75
N CYS A 119 -8.53 0.57 -6.92
CA CYS A 119 -7.87 0.63 -8.23
C CYS A 119 -7.57 -0.78 -8.78
N TYR A 120 -7.02 -1.70 -7.97
CA TYR A 120 -6.69 -3.05 -8.42
C TYR A 120 -7.93 -3.88 -8.78
N GLU A 121 -9.04 -3.75 -8.06
CA GLU A 121 -10.28 -4.42 -8.42
C GLU A 121 -10.83 -3.88 -9.74
N LEU A 122 -10.79 -2.57 -9.95
CA LEU A 122 -11.18 -1.97 -11.22
C LEU A 122 -10.26 -2.39 -12.37
N ASP A 123 -8.95 -2.52 -12.12
CA ASP A 123 -7.98 -3.04 -13.08
C ASP A 123 -8.34 -4.44 -13.56
N LYS A 124 -8.77 -5.33 -12.65
CA LYS A 124 -9.18 -6.71 -13.01
C LYS A 124 -10.38 -6.70 -13.94
N LEU A 125 -11.38 -5.85 -13.66
CA LEU A 125 -12.60 -5.71 -14.48
C LEU A 125 -12.31 -5.16 -15.88
N ILE A 126 -11.32 -4.28 -16.00
CA ILE A 126 -10.92 -3.69 -17.27
C ILE A 126 -10.00 -4.63 -18.05
N CYS A 127 -9.03 -5.26 -17.38
CA CYS A 127 -7.95 -5.97 -18.07
C CYS A 127 -8.22 -7.47 -18.30
N VAL A 128 -9.17 -8.09 -17.58
CA VAL A 128 -9.77 -9.46 -17.62
C VAL A 128 -8.88 -10.65 -18.07
N ILE A 129 -8.12 -10.51 -19.16
CA ILE A 129 -7.37 -11.58 -19.84
C ILE A 129 -5.89 -11.21 -20.02
N SER A 130 -5.52 -9.92 -20.06
CA SER A 130 -4.25 -9.48 -20.67
C SER A 130 -3.19 -8.91 -19.73
N ALA A 131 -3.49 -8.73 -18.45
CA ALA A 131 -2.59 -8.03 -17.53
C ALA A 131 -2.34 -8.82 -16.25
N PRO A 132 -1.08 -8.90 -15.79
CA PRO A 132 -0.75 -9.47 -14.50
C PRO A 132 -1.06 -8.46 -13.40
N VAL A 133 -2.35 -8.20 -13.13
CA VAL A 133 -2.77 -7.25 -12.09
C VAL A 133 -2.17 -7.62 -10.73
N SER A 134 -1.89 -8.91 -10.49
CA SER A 134 -1.15 -9.37 -9.31
C SER A 134 0.25 -8.76 -9.20
N GLU A 135 1.00 -8.65 -10.31
CA GLU A 135 2.35 -8.05 -10.31
C GLU A 135 2.29 -6.54 -10.02
N TRP A 136 1.19 -5.88 -10.38
CA TRP A 136 1.01 -4.46 -10.08
C TRP A 136 0.83 -4.18 -8.59
N GLN A 137 0.39 -5.17 -7.80
CA GLN A 137 0.24 -5.04 -6.34
C GLN A 137 1.58 -5.07 -5.59
N ASP A 138 2.65 -5.47 -6.28
CA ASP A 138 4.02 -5.45 -5.77
C ASP A 138 4.73 -4.11 -6.05
N LEU A 139 4.14 -3.25 -6.89
CA LEU A 139 4.65 -1.90 -7.15
C LEU A 139 4.41 -0.98 -5.95
N ARG A 140 5.24 0.05 -5.84
CA ARG A 140 5.03 1.12 -4.88
C ARG A 140 3.77 1.92 -5.23
N PRO A 141 3.07 2.53 -4.25
CA PRO A 141 1.81 3.24 -4.48
C PRO A 141 1.85 4.21 -5.65
N PHE A 142 2.82 5.12 -5.68
CA PHE A 142 2.88 6.14 -6.72
C PHE A 142 3.59 5.68 -7.99
N GLU A 143 4.42 4.65 -7.92
CA GLU A 143 4.92 3.96 -9.11
C GLU A 143 3.74 3.35 -9.89
N TYR A 144 2.86 2.63 -9.18
CA TYR A 144 1.62 2.08 -9.73
C TYR A 144 0.67 3.18 -10.24
N LEU A 145 0.34 4.17 -9.40
CA LEU A 145 -0.65 5.21 -9.74
C LEU A 145 -0.22 6.06 -10.94
N LYS A 146 1.08 6.30 -11.11
CA LYS A 146 1.66 7.12 -12.20
C LYS A 146 2.10 6.31 -13.42
N SER A 147 2.02 4.98 -13.39
CA SER A 147 2.51 4.13 -14.47
C SER A 147 1.80 4.40 -15.80
N LYS A 148 2.58 4.83 -16.79
CA LYS A 148 2.10 5.05 -18.16
C LYS A 148 1.78 3.74 -18.87
N ASP A 149 2.49 2.67 -18.53
CA ASP A 149 2.33 1.35 -19.13
C ASP A 149 1.01 0.73 -18.70
N ILE A 150 0.67 0.81 -17.40
CA ILE A 150 -0.64 0.39 -16.88
C ILE A 150 -1.76 1.16 -17.59
N MET A 151 -1.63 2.48 -17.72
CA MET A 151 -2.62 3.30 -18.43
C MET A 151 -2.73 2.96 -19.93
N SER A 152 -1.64 2.56 -20.57
CA SER A 152 -1.63 2.11 -21.97
C SER A 152 -2.39 0.79 -22.13
N ILE A 153 -2.16 -0.16 -21.22
CA ILE A 153 -2.87 -1.44 -21.14
C ILE A 153 -4.37 -1.19 -20.92
N TRP A 154 -4.73 -0.30 -19.99
CA TRP A 154 -6.11 0.14 -19.76
C TRP A 154 -6.79 0.61 -21.05
N ARG A 155 -6.21 1.63 -21.71
CA ARG A 155 -6.80 2.21 -22.92
C ARG A 155 -6.98 1.20 -24.05
N ARG A 156 -6.09 0.21 -24.16
CA ARG A 156 -6.20 -0.88 -25.14
C ARG A 156 -7.36 -1.81 -24.82
N ASN A 157 -7.44 -2.29 -23.57
CA ASN A 157 -8.52 -3.20 -23.16
C ASN A 157 -9.89 -2.54 -23.20
N LEU A 158 -9.96 -1.28 -22.78
CA LEU A 158 -11.14 -0.47 -22.83
C LEU A 158 -11.66 -0.22 -24.27
N ARG A 159 -10.76 0.07 -25.23
CA ARG A 159 -11.13 0.17 -26.65
C ARG A 159 -11.66 -1.16 -27.18
N ALA A 160 -10.99 -2.27 -26.86
CA ALA A 160 -11.44 -3.60 -27.25
C ALA A 160 -12.83 -3.90 -26.68
N PHE A 161 -13.08 -3.53 -25.41
CA PHE A 161 -14.40 -3.67 -24.79
C PHE A 161 -15.45 -2.80 -25.47
N SER A 162 -15.13 -1.56 -25.83
CA SER A 162 -16.04 -0.70 -26.61
C SER A 162 -16.48 -1.35 -27.92
N SER A 163 -15.52 -1.93 -28.65
CA SER A 163 -15.82 -2.64 -29.90
C SER A 163 -16.71 -3.86 -29.66
N GLN A 164 -16.52 -4.58 -28.54
CA GLN A 164 -17.40 -5.70 -28.15
C GLN A 164 -18.82 -5.23 -27.85
N VAL A 165 -18.99 -4.09 -27.16
CA VAL A 165 -20.30 -3.49 -26.89
C VAL A 165 -21.03 -3.19 -28.21
N GLN A 166 -20.35 -2.52 -29.15
CA GLN A 166 -20.92 -2.18 -30.45
C GLN A 166 -21.32 -3.43 -31.25
N GLN A 167 -20.46 -4.46 -31.28
CA GLN A 167 -20.74 -5.73 -31.95
C GLN A 167 -21.92 -6.47 -31.30
N SER A 168 -21.97 -6.52 -29.97
CA SER A 168 -23.08 -7.17 -29.25
C SER A 168 -24.41 -6.49 -29.54
N ASN A 169 -24.44 -5.17 -29.75
CA ASN A 169 -25.67 -4.44 -30.07
C ASN A 169 -26.18 -4.75 -31.47
N MET A 170 -25.29 -5.01 -32.43
CA MET A 170 -25.63 -5.36 -33.82
C MET A 170 -25.98 -6.86 -33.99
N GLY A 171 -25.49 -7.73 -33.10
CA GLY A 171 -25.74 -9.16 -33.15
C GLY A 171 -27.08 -9.59 -32.56
N ASN A 172 -27.56 -10.78 -32.95
CA ASN A 172 -28.72 -11.46 -32.35
C ASN A 172 -28.34 -12.44 -31.23
N ASN A 173 -27.07 -12.45 -30.78
CA ASN A 173 -26.62 -13.33 -29.70
C ASN A 173 -26.95 -12.74 -28.33
N ASN A 174 -28.03 -13.22 -27.71
CA ASN A 174 -28.48 -12.74 -26.40
C ASN A 174 -27.45 -13.00 -25.28
N PHE A 175 -26.67 -14.08 -25.37
CA PHE A 175 -25.65 -14.39 -24.35
C PHE A 175 -24.50 -13.38 -24.35
N GLU A 176 -24.07 -12.91 -25.52
CA GLU A 176 -23.04 -11.88 -25.63
C GLU A 176 -23.53 -10.53 -25.08
N LYS A 177 -24.79 -10.17 -25.37
CA LYS A 177 -25.41 -8.95 -24.82
C LYS A 177 -25.47 -8.99 -23.30
N GLU A 178 -25.86 -10.13 -22.72
CA GLU A 178 -25.91 -10.31 -21.27
C GLU A 178 -24.52 -10.24 -20.64
N ALA A 179 -23.52 -10.90 -21.23
CA ALA A 179 -22.13 -10.85 -20.75
C ALA A 179 -21.57 -9.42 -20.75
N VAL A 180 -21.84 -8.66 -21.82
CA VAL A 180 -21.45 -7.25 -21.93
C VAL A 180 -22.18 -6.39 -20.89
N ALA A 181 -23.50 -6.58 -20.72
CA ALA A 181 -24.29 -5.84 -19.74
C ALA A 181 -23.81 -6.09 -18.31
N ASN A 182 -23.54 -7.35 -17.95
CA ASN A 182 -22.98 -7.71 -16.65
C ASN A 182 -21.61 -7.07 -16.43
N ARG A 183 -20.74 -7.05 -17.45
CA ARG A 183 -19.44 -6.39 -17.35
C ARG A 183 -19.56 -4.88 -17.17
N LEU A 184 -20.47 -4.21 -17.88
CA LEU A 184 -20.77 -2.79 -17.67
C LEU A 184 -21.26 -2.53 -16.25
N HIS A 185 -22.16 -3.37 -15.74
CA HIS A 185 -22.66 -3.28 -14.36
C HIS A 185 -21.52 -3.37 -13.34
N TYR A 186 -20.62 -4.34 -13.47
CA TYR A 186 -19.46 -4.46 -12.58
C TYR A 186 -18.49 -3.28 -12.71
N LEU A 187 -18.29 -2.75 -13.91
CA LEU A 187 -17.46 -1.54 -14.09
C LEU A 187 -18.05 -0.33 -13.36
N VAL A 188 -19.37 -0.12 -13.43
CA VAL A 188 -20.04 0.97 -12.69
C VAL A 188 -19.83 0.80 -11.18
N GLN A 189 -20.01 -0.41 -10.66
CA GLN A 189 -19.75 -0.71 -9.25
C GLN A 189 -18.28 -0.45 -8.86
N GLY A 190 -17.34 -0.86 -9.72
CA GLY A 190 -15.91 -0.62 -9.50
C GLY A 190 -15.53 0.86 -9.51
N VAL A 191 -16.13 1.66 -10.40
CA VAL A 191 -15.95 3.12 -10.43
C VAL A 191 -16.52 3.77 -9.19
N GLN A 192 -17.71 3.35 -8.76
CA GLN A 192 -18.31 3.85 -7.51
C GLN A 192 -17.42 3.57 -6.30
N ALA A 193 -16.93 2.32 -6.17
CA ALA A 193 -16.01 1.95 -5.09
C ALA A 193 -14.71 2.77 -5.13
N LEU A 194 -14.18 3.07 -6.32
CA LEU A 194 -13.01 3.92 -6.48
C LEU A 194 -13.28 5.37 -6.02
N GLU A 195 -14.41 5.96 -6.40
CA GLU A 195 -14.77 7.32 -5.97
C GLU A 195 -15.04 7.40 -4.46
N GLU A 196 -15.64 6.37 -3.86
CA GLU A 196 -15.81 6.27 -2.40
C GLU A 196 -14.46 6.20 -1.68
N ALA A 197 -13.54 5.35 -2.16
CA ALA A 197 -12.19 5.25 -1.61
C ALA A 197 -11.38 6.55 -1.81
N ARG A 198 -11.56 7.23 -2.94
CA ARG A 198 -10.99 8.55 -3.21
C ARG A 198 -11.53 9.61 -2.25
N ALA A 199 -12.84 9.64 -2.02
CA ALA A 199 -13.46 10.58 -1.09
C ALA A 199 -12.96 10.37 0.35
N MET A 200 -12.82 9.11 0.76
CA MET A 200 -12.22 8.73 2.03
C MET A 200 -10.78 9.23 2.15
N ALA A 201 -9.92 8.88 1.19
CA ALA A 201 -8.52 9.32 1.18
C ALA A 201 -8.44 10.86 1.17
N GLY A 202 -9.28 11.51 0.36
CA GLY A 202 -9.48 12.96 0.34
C GLY A 202 -9.66 13.53 1.73
N LYS A 203 -10.72 13.09 2.43
CA LYS A 203 -11.05 13.56 3.78
C LYS A 203 -9.92 13.30 4.78
N VAL A 204 -9.36 12.09 4.80
CA VAL A 204 -8.28 11.72 5.75
C VAL A 204 -7.07 12.63 5.61
N PHE A 205 -6.63 12.85 4.38
CA PHE A 205 -5.45 13.68 4.12
C PHE A 205 -5.76 15.16 4.37
N GLU A 206 -6.97 15.62 4.05
CA GLU A 206 -7.43 16.99 4.30
C GLU A 206 -7.51 17.31 5.79
N THR A 207 -8.13 16.46 6.61
CA THR A 207 -8.22 16.63 8.07
C THR A 207 -6.84 16.63 8.75
N ARG A 208 -5.82 16.06 8.09
CA ARG A 208 -4.46 15.95 8.62
C ARG A 208 -3.47 16.95 8.02
N LYS A 209 -3.90 17.87 7.14
CA LYS A 209 -3.00 18.81 6.43
C LYS A 209 -2.06 19.59 7.33
N ASP A 210 -2.51 20.01 8.51
CA ASP A 210 -1.70 20.79 9.45
C ASP A 210 -0.62 19.95 10.16
N ASN A 211 -0.85 18.63 10.26
CA ASN A 211 0.00 17.70 11.01
C ASN A 211 0.80 16.73 10.11
N MET A 212 0.51 16.73 8.81
CA MET A 212 1.12 15.82 7.84
C MET A 212 1.52 16.63 6.60
N ARG A 213 2.76 17.12 6.58
CA ARG A 213 3.29 17.96 5.48
C ARG A 213 3.16 17.26 4.12
N CYS A 214 3.27 15.94 4.06
CA CYS A 214 3.10 15.18 2.83
C CYS A 214 1.65 15.11 2.33
N SER A 215 0.67 15.57 3.11
CA SER A 215 -0.75 15.54 2.72
C SER A 215 -1.01 16.19 1.37
N TYR A 216 -0.40 17.36 1.13
CA TYR A 216 -0.67 18.16 -0.06
C TYR A 216 -0.26 17.44 -1.34
N TRP A 217 1.03 17.09 -1.46
CA TRP A 217 1.53 16.47 -2.68
C TRP A 217 0.94 15.06 -2.91
N MET A 218 0.67 14.31 -1.84
CA MET A 218 0.05 12.98 -1.96
C MET A 218 -1.39 13.09 -2.48
N LEU A 219 -2.17 14.05 -1.97
CA LEU A 219 -3.52 14.31 -2.45
C LEU A 219 -3.53 14.68 -3.93
N ASP A 220 -2.60 15.53 -4.36
CA ASP A 220 -2.51 15.96 -5.76
C ASP A 220 -2.23 14.76 -6.69
N HIS A 221 -1.29 13.88 -6.31
CA HIS A 221 -1.03 12.67 -7.08
C HIS A 221 -2.19 11.67 -7.07
N ILE A 222 -2.87 11.50 -5.93
CA ILE A 222 -4.08 10.67 -5.84
C ILE A 222 -5.15 11.20 -6.79
N LYS A 223 -5.46 12.51 -6.72
CA LYS A 223 -6.47 13.15 -7.58
C LYS A 223 -6.12 13.00 -9.05
N GLU A 224 -4.88 13.31 -9.42
CA GLU A 224 -4.41 13.20 -10.80
C GLU A 224 -4.54 11.75 -11.32
N ALA A 225 -4.16 10.76 -10.51
CA ALA A 225 -4.17 9.36 -10.90
C ALA A 225 -5.59 8.78 -11.03
N VAL A 226 -6.51 9.16 -10.14
CA VAL A 226 -7.92 8.75 -10.20
C VAL A 226 -8.62 9.44 -11.36
N ASP A 227 -8.45 10.76 -11.52
CA ASP A 227 -9.05 11.52 -12.62
C ASP A 227 -8.63 10.97 -13.99
N LYS A 228 -7.36 10.58 -14.15
CA LYS A 228 -6.87 9.95 -15.39
C LYS A 228 -7.58 8.63 -15.70
N ARG A 229 -7.90 7.83 -14.67
CA ARG A 229 -8.62 6.56 -14.80
C ARG A 229 -10.09 6.83 -15.15
N CYS A 230 -10.77 7.70 -14.42
CA CYS A 230 -12.17 8.04 -14.68
C CYS A 230 -12.35 8.60 -16.10
N ARG A 231 -11.51 9.56 -16.53
CA ARG A 231 -11.55 10.10 -17.90
C ARG A 231 -11.29 9.04 -18.97
N ALA A 232 -10.43 8.06 -18.70
CA ALA A 232 -10.20 6.97 -19.64
C ALA A 232 -11.48 6.17 -19.86
N ILE A 233 -12.25 5.90 -18.80
CA ILE A 233 -13.55 5.19 -18.87
C ILE A 233 -14.59 6.06 -19.60
N GLU A 234 -14.72 7.33 -19.24
CA GLU A 234 -15.66 8.28 -19.87
C GLU A 234 -15.45 8.41 -21.38
N SER A 235 -14.18 8.47 -21.82
CA SER A 235 -13.84 8.62 -23.24
C SER A 235 -14.38 7.52 -24.16
N ILE A 236 -14.73 6.36 -23.59
CA ILE A 236 -15.31 5.23 -24.31
C ILE A 236 -16.82 5.31 -24.33
N SER A 237 -17.44 5.74 -23.23
CA SER A 237 -18.88 5.98 -23.15
C SER A 237 -19.34 6.96 -24.22
N ASP A 238 -18.59 8.05 -24.41
CA ASP A 238 -18.88 9.06 -25.44
C ASP A 238 -18.75 8.52 -26.87
N SER A 239 -17.87 7.53 -27.09
CA SER A 239 -17.68 6.90 -28.39
C SER A 239 -18.78 5.90 -28.78
N ASN A 240 -19.64 5.50 -27.82
CA ASN A 240 -20.74 4.57 -28.05
C ASN A 240 -22.11 5.25 -28.17
N ILE A 241 -22.20 6.56 -27.91
CA ILE A 241 -23.44 7.35 -28.01
C ILE A 241 -23.57 8.04 -29.39
N ARG A 242 -22.49 8.11 -30.17
CA ARG A 242 -22.47 8.65 -31.54
C ARG A 242 -22.55 7.54 -32.57
#